data_AF-A0A4P5SY63-F1
#
_entry.id   AF-A0A4P5SY63-F1
#
_cell.length_a   1.000
_cell.length_b   1.000
_cell.length_c   1.000
_cell.angle_alpha   90.00
_cell.angle_beta   90.00
_cell.angle_gamma   90.00
#
_symmetry.space_group_name_H-M   'P 1'
#
loop_
_entity.id
_entity.type
_entity.pdbx_description
1 polymer ?
#
loop_
_entity_poly.entity_id
_entity_poly.type
_entity_poly.pdbx_seq_one_letter_code
_entity_poly.pdbx_strand_id
1 'polypeptide(L)'
;MLFTPAQERALAALCDCLIPPDNFPGAWQAGAGDYITRLLDTDCTYLQDTYRLGLESLDAEATAHHAKVFSEITGEEQTALLTHIEEGKVVANWLVSPQPTFNMWVHHVAESYYSDSGNGGNHGNRSWEMIGYEIQGEQK
;
A
#
# COMPACT_ATOMS: atom_id res chain seq x y z
N MET A 1 -9.12 5.55 14.74
CA MET A 1 -8.10 5.25 13.71
C MET A 1 -8.08 3.76 13.51
N LEU A 2 -8.28 3.32 12.26
CA LEU A 2 -8.33 1.90 11.89
C LEU A 2 -7.00 1.18 12.15
N PHE A 3 -5.89 1.86 11.83
CA PHE A 3 -4.52 1.38 12.00
C PHE A 3 -3.86 1.93 13.26
N THR A 4 -2.96 1.14 13.83
CA THR A 4 -1.99 1.63 14.83
C THR A 4 -0.88 2.44 14.15
N PRO A 5 -0.13 3.29 14.88
CA PRO A 5 0.98 4.04 14.29
C PRO A 5 2.07 3.15 13.66
N ALA A 6 2.27 1.92 14.16
CA ALA A 6 3.20 0.97 13.55
C ALA A 6 2.67 0.45 12.21
N GLN A 7 1.40 0.03 12.18
CA GLN A 7 0.73 -0.41 10.95
C GLN A 7 0.68 0.69 9.89
N GLU A 8 0.48 1.95 10.29
CA GLU A 8 0.47 3.08 9.36
C GLU A 8 1.85 3.30 8.72
N ARG A 9 2.94 3.20 9.50
CA ARG A 9 4.30 3.27 8.95
C ARG A 9 4.62 2.10 8.02
N ALA A 10 4.19 0.89 8.37
CA ALA A 10 4.33 -0.28 7.51
C ALA A 10 3.52 -0.12 6.21
N LEU A 11 2.29 0.40 6.30
CA LEU A 11 1.45 0.68 5.15
C LEU A 11 2.06 1.77 4.24
N ALA A 12 2.62 2.83 4.82
CA ALA A 12 3.31 3.86 4.06
C ALA A 12 4.50 3.31 3.27
N ALA A 13 5.36 2.53 3.93
CA ALA A 13 6.48 1.85 3.28
C ALA A 13 6.01 0.86 2.20
N LEU A 14 4.93 0.12 2.45
CA LEU A 14 4.33 -0.80 1.48
C LEU A 14 3.83 -0.06 0.24
N CYS A 15 3.09 1.04 0.42
CA CYS A 15 2.59 1.87 -0.68
C CYS A 15 3.75 2.38 -1.55
N ASP A 16 4.77 2.98 -0.94
CA ASP A 16 5.91 3.52 -1.67
C ASP A 16 6.87 2.43 -2.20
N CYS A 17 6.80 1.20 -1.71
CA CYS A 17 7.50 0.08 -2.34
C CYS A 17 6.79 -0.38 -3.62
N LEU A 18 5.45 -0.35 -3.64
CA LEU A 18 4.64 -0.76 -4.79
C LEU A 18 4.61 0.30 -5.90
N ILE A 19 4.48 1.57 -5.52
CA ILE A 19 4.55 2.72 -6.44
C ILE A 19 5.50 3.76 -5.81
N PRO A 20 6.81 3.65 -6.08
CA PRO A 20 7.82 4.53 -5.50
C PRO A 20 7.75 5.95 -6.06
N PRO A 21 8.21 6.95 -5.28
CA PRO A 21 8.40 8.29 -5.80
C PRO A 21 9.49 8.31 -6.89
N ASP A 22 9.24 9.02 -7.97
CA ASP A 22 10.19 9.30 -9.04
C ASP A 22 10.17 10.80 -9.41
N ASN A 23 9.95 11.16 -10.67
CA ASN A 23 9.62 12.53 -11.05
C ASN A 23 8.22 12.96 -10.56
N PHE A 24 7.40 11.99 -10.14
CA PHE A 24 6.07 12.17 -9.54
C PHE A 24 6.06 11.65 -8.10
N PRO A 25 5.11 12.12 -7.25
CA PRO A 25 4.98 11.63 -5.89
C PRO A 25 4.70 10.12 -5.84
N GLY A 26 5.25 9.41 -4.86
CA GLY A 26 4.92 8.00 -4.63
C GLY A 26 3.47 7.79 -4.17
N ALA A 27 3.02 6.54 -4.10
CA ALA A 27 1.63 6.23 -3.73
C ALA A 27 1.22 6.84 -2.39
N TRP A 28 2.08 6.81 -1.38
CA TRP A 28 1.73 7.39 -0.08
C TRP A 28 1.50 8.90 -0.18
N GLN A 29 2.42 9.61 -0.83
CA GLN A 29 2.30 11.06 -1.04
C GLN A 29 1.11 11.45 -1.92
N ALA A 30 0.71 10.57 -2.85
CA ALA A 30 -0.47 10.75 -3.69
C ALA A 30 -1.80 10.37 -3.01
N GLY A 31 -1.80 10.03 -1.72
CA GLY A 31 -3.03 9.83 -0.94
C GLY A 31 -3.49 8.36 -0.82
N ALA A 32 -2.64 7.38 -1.13
CA ALA A 32 -3.01 5.97 -1.01
C ALA A 32 -3.47 5.57 0.39
N GLY A 33 -2.84 6.12 1.44
CA GLY A 33 -3.21 5.85 2.83
C GLY A 33 -4.63 6.31 3.19
N ASP A 34 -5.01 7.51 2.74
CA ASP A 34 -6.34 8.08 2.96
C ASP A 34 -7.40 7.28 2.19
N TYR A 35 -7.11 6.96 0.93
CA TYR A 35 -7.97 6.12 0.10
C TYR A 35 -8.22 4.75 0.73
N ILE A 36 -7.16 4.03 1.13
CA ILE A 36 -7.25 2.70 1.73
C ILE A 36 -8.01 2.76 3.06
N THR A 37 -7.73 3.76 3.90
CA THR A 37 -8.45 3.90 5.18
C THR A 37 -9.94 4.13 4.94
N ARG A 38 -10.31 5.01 4.00
CA ARG A 38 -11.70 5.26 3.64
C ARG A 38 -12.37 4.00 3.09
N LEU A 39 -11.71 3.31 2.15
CA LEU A 39 -12.20 2.08 1.54
C LEU A 39 -12.53 1.02 2.60
N LEU A 40 -11.64 0.86 3.59
CA LEU A 40 -11.82 -0.09 4.68
C LEU A 40 -12.83 0.38 5.73
N ASP A 41 -13.10 1.67 5.85
CA ASP A 41 -14.15 2.20 6.74
C ASP A 41 -15.55 2.21 6.07
N THR A 42 -15.63 2.07 4.73
CA THR A 42 -16.89 2.09 3.98
C THR A 42 -17.19 0.78 3.25
N ASP A 43 -16.71 0.65 2.02
CA ASP A 43 -17.20 -0.32 1.05
C ASP A 43 -16.61 -1.72 1.29
N CYS A 44 -15.44 -1.76 1.94
CA CYS A 44 -14.68 -2.97 2.20
C CYS A 44 -14.38 -3.19 3.69
N THR A 45 -15.33 -2.87 4.57
CA THR A 45 -15.19 -3.11 6.03
C THR A 45 -14.84 -4.55 6.41
N TYR A 46 -15.27 -5.53 5.60
CA TYR A 46 -14.93 -6.94 5.80
C TYR A 46 -13.43 -7.27 5.56
N LEU A 47 -12.65 -6.35 4.98
CA LEU A 47 -11.20 -6.50 4.76
C LEU A 47 -10.33 -5.87 5.87
N GLN A 48 -10.93 -5.19 6.85
CA GLN A 48 -10.19 -4.52 7.93
C GLN A 48 -9.24 -5.47 8.67
N ASP A 49 -9.73 -6.64 9.07
CA ASP A 49 -8.92 -7.64 9.78
C ASP A 49 -7.83 -8.19 8.88
N THR A 50 -8.11 -8.45 7.60
CA THR A 50 -7.11 -8.91 6.62
C THR A 50 -5.97 -7.91 6.50
N TYR A 51 -6.26 -6.61 6.43
CA TYR A 51 -5.24 -5.57 6.40
C TYR A 51 -4.42 -5.51 7.68
N ARG A 52 -5.09 -5.50 8.84
CA ARG A 52 -4.41 -5.39 10.13
C ARG A 52 -3.49 -6.57 10.41
N LEU A 53 -3.99 -7.79 10.20
CA LEU A 53 -3.24 -9.04 10.38
C LEU A 53 -2.15 -9.20 9.32
N GLY A 54 -2.41 -8.75 8.09
CA GLY A 54 -1.41 -8.75 7.02
C GLY A 54 -0.24 -7.83 7.32
N LEU A 55 -0.50 -6.60 7.78
CA LEU A 55 0.56 -5.64 8.16
C LEU A 55 1.36 -6.11 9.38
N GLU A 56 0.70 -6.76 10.35
CA GLU A 56 1.39 -7.41 11.47
C GLU A 56 2.28 -8.57 10.99
N SER A 57 1.79 -9.38 10.04
CA SER A 57 2.56 -10.47 9.44
C SER A 57 3.74 -9.95 8.62
N LEU A 58 3.58 -8.82 7.93
CA LEU A 58 4.65 -8.14 7.18
C LEU A 58 5.78 -7.67 8.12
N ASP A 59 5.44 -7.08 9.27
CA ASP A 59 6.44 -6.73 10.29
C ASP A 59 7.11 -7.97 10.89
N ALA A 60 6.37 -9.07 11.06
CA ALA A 60 6.91 -10.33 11.53
C ALA A 60 7.90 -10.96 10.53
N GLU A 61 7.60 -10.92 9.23
CA GLU A 61 8.54 -11.32 8.17
C GLU A 61 9.81 -10.48 8.21
N ALA A 62 9.66 -9.15 8.25
CA ALA A 62 10.80 -8.24 8.31
C ALA A 62 11.68 -8.53 9.53
N THR A 63 11.05 -8.79 10.68
CA THR A 63 11.76 -9.12 11.92
C THR A 63 12.47 -10.47 11.82
N ALA A 64 11.85 -11.48 11.19
CA ALA A 64 12.44 -12.80 11.01
C ALA A 64 13.68 -12.76 10.08
N HIS A 65 13.68 -11.91 9.06
CA HIS A 65 14.78 -11.79 8.09
C HIS A 65 15.88 -10.80 8.51
N HIS A 66 15.50 -9.67 9.14
CA HIS A 66 16.38 -8.51 9.33
C HIS A 66 16.43 -7.99 10.78
N ALA A 67 15.73 -8.63 11.72
CA ALA A 67 15.62 -8.22 13.13
C ALA A 67 15.06 -6.79 13.34
N LYS A 68 14.35 -6.25 12.35
CA LYS A 68 13.67 -4.95 12.38
C LYS A 68 12.29 -5.08 11.74
N VAL A 69 11.38 -4.18 12.09
CA VAL A 69 10.05 -4.09 11.46
C VAL A 69 10.16 -3.57 10.02
N PHE A 70 9.13 -3.76 9.21
CA PHE A 70 9.18 -3.52 7.76
C PHE A 70 9.50 -2.06 7.41
N SER A 71 8.95 -1.11 8.17
CA SER A 71 9.23 0.32 7.95
C SER A 71 10.66 0.76 8.32
N GLU A 72 11.46 -0.11 8.96
CA GLU A 72 12.80 0.21 9.47
C GLU A 72 13.95 -0.48 8.70
N ILE A 73 13.62 -1.34 7.73
CA ILE A 73 14.59 -1.94 6.80
C ILE A 73 14.78 -1.05 5.57
N THR A 74 15.81 -1.31 4.76
CA THR A 74 16.09 -0.54 3.55
C THR A 74 15.05 -0.80 2.45
N GLY A 75 14.89 0.09 1.48
CA GLY A 75 13.94 -0.10 0.37
C GLY A 75 14.24 -1.34 -0.48
N GLU A 76 15.52 -1.71 -0.63
CA GLU A 76 15.92 -2.94 -1.31
C GLU A 76 15.46 -4.19 -0.53
N GLU A 77 15.60 -4.18 0.80
CA GLU A 77 15.13 -5.24 1.68
C GLU A 77 13.59 -5.31 1.70
N GLN A 78 12.90 -4.18 1.72
CA GLN A 78 11.43 -4.11 1.60
C GLN A 78 10.96 -4.77 0.30
N THR A 79 11.56 -4.39 -0.83
CA THR A 79 11.22 -4.93 -2.15
C THR A 79 11.45 -6.44 -2.18
N ALA A 80 12.62 -6.91 -1.73
CA ALA A 80 12.95 -8.33 -1.71
C ALA A 80 11.96 -9.14 -0.85
N LEU A 81 11.56 -8.59 0.30
CA LEU A 81 10.63 -9.23 1.20
C LEU A 81 9.21 -9.31 0.61
N LEU A 82 8.75 -8.24 -0.06
CA LEU A 82 7.48 -8.27 -0.79
C LEU A 82 7.49 -9.30 -1.93
N THR A 83 8.61 -9.43 -2.66
CA THR A 83 8.78 -10.49 -3.67
C THR A 83 8.69 -11.89 -3.05
N HIS A 84 9.31 -12.13 -1.89
CA HIS A 84 9.16 -13.42 -1.21
C HIS A 84 7.71 -13.71 -0.82
N ILE A 85 6.96 -12.70 -0.35
CA ILE A 85 5.53 -12.84 -0.03
C ILE A 85 4.73 -13.18 -1.29
N GLU A 86 4.97 -12.48 -2.39
CA GLU A 86 4.35 -12.73 -3.70
C GLU A 86 4.60 -14.17 -4.18
N GLU A 87 5.82 -14.69 -3.98
CA GLU A 87 6.20 -16.06 -4.34
C GLU A 87 5.73 -17.12 -3.33
N GLY A 88 5.13 -16.72 -2.21
CA GLY A 88 4.72 -17.63 -1.13
C GLY A 88 5.87 -18.20 -0.31
N LYS A 89 7.06 -17.57 -0.35
CA LYS A 89 8.28 -17.96 0.37
C LYS A 89 8.38 -17.30 1.76
N VAL A 90 7.25 -17.21 2.45
CA VAL A 90 7.15 -16.63 3.80
C VAL A 90 7.73 -17.56 4.86
N VAL A 91 8.31 -17.00 5.92
CA VAL A 91 8.90 -17.78 7.04
C VAL A 91 8.24 -17.51 8.38
N ALA A 92 7.56 -16.38 8.54
CA ALA A 92 6.76 -16.08 9.71
C ALA A 92 5.42 -16.82 9.67
N ASN A 93 4.74 -16.85 10.82
CA ASN A 93 3.40 -17.44 10.90
C ASN A 93 2.35 -16.40 10.53
N TRP A 94 1.69 -16.59 9.39
CA TRP A 94 0.63 -15.70 8.92
C TRP A 94 -0.75 -16.18 9.38
N LEU A 95 -1.57 -15.26 9.88
CA LEU A 95 -2.98 -15.52 10.21
C LEU A 95 -3.92 -15.30 9.03
N VAL A 96 -3.41 -14.74 7.94
CA VAL A 96 -4.11 -14.51 6.66
C VAL A 96 -3.26 -15.05 5.51
N SER A 97 -3.87 -15.47 4.41
CA SER A 97 -3.10 -16.06 3.32
C SER A 97 -2.13 -15.03 2.70
N PRO A 98 -0.81 -15.29 2.62
CA PRO A 98 0.17 -14.28 2.23
C PRO A 98 -0.02 -13.73 0.81
N GLN A 99 -0.02 -14.60 -0.20
CA GLN A 99 -0.13 -14.17 -1.61
C GLN A 99 -1.47 -13.47 -1.92
N PRO A 100 -2.64 -13.97 -1.46
CA PRO A 100 -3.90 -13.22 -1.62
C PRO A 100 -3.88 -11.85 -0.93
N THR A 101 -3.27 -11.74 0.25
CA THR A 101 -3.15 -10.48 0.98
C THR A 101 -2.24 -9.50 0.22
N PHE A 102 -1.12 -9.98 -0.32
CA PHE A 102 -0.24 -9.18 -1.18
C PHE A 102 -0.96 -8.68 -2.43
N ASN A 103 -1.67 -9.56 -3.15
CA ASN A 103 -2.42 -9.18 -4.34
C ASN A 103 -3.50 -8.13 -4.04
N MET A 104 -4.16 -8.22 -2.88
CA MET A 104 -5.10 -7.21 -2.42
C MET A 104 -4.42 -5.85 -2.22
N TRP A 105 -3.24 -5.81 -1.58
CA TRP A 105 -2.47 -4.58 -1.41
C TRP A 105 -2.10 -3.96 -2.76
N VAL A 106 -1.57 -4.76 -3.69
CA VAL A 106 -1.24 -4.30 -5.05
C VAL A 106 -2.44 -3.68 -5.72
N HIS A 107 -3.60 -4.35 -5.69
CA HIS A 107 -4.82 -3.83 -6.32
C HIS A 107 -5.28 -2.51 -5.69
N HIS A 108 -5.40 -2.41 -4.37
CA HIS A 108 -5.89 -1.18 -3.75
C HIS A 108 -4.90 -0.03 -3.87
N VAL A 109 -3.58 -0.29 -3.85
CA VAL A 109 -2.58 0.77 -4.08
C VAL A 109 -2.66 1.26 -5.53
N ALA A 110 -2.73 0.35 -6.50
CA ALA A 110 -2.92 0.72 -7.91
C ALA A 110 -4.24 1.46 -8.16
N GLU A 111 -5.34 0.98 -7.57
CA GLU A 111 -6.65 1.63 -7.64
C GLU A 111 -6.61 3.03 -7.05
N SER A 112 -5.95 3.21 -5.90
CA SER A 112 -5.77 4.54 -5.29
C SER A 112 -4.99 5.50 -6.17
N TYR A 113 -3.95 5.02 -6.86
CA TYR A 113 -3.01 5.88 -7.57
C TYR A 113 -3.46 6.22 -8.99
N TYR A 114 -4.08 5.26 -9.70
CA TYR A 114 -4.44 5.40 -11.12
C TYR A 114 -5.91 5.78 -11.37
N SER A 115 -6.76 5.83 -10.34
CA SER A 115 -8.17 6.24 -10.46
C SER A 115 -8.38 7.76 -10.37
N ASP A 116 -9.62 8.18 -10.60
CA ASP A 116 -10.06 9.57 -10.41
C ASP A 116 -9.77 10.07 -8.97
N SER A 117 -9.17 11.26 -8.87
CA SER A 117 -8.75 11.85 -7.59
C SER A 117 -9.93 12.19 -6.66
N GLY A 118 -11.13 12.35 -7.20
CA GLY A 118 -12.38 12.49 -6.45
C GLY A 118 -12.70 11.29 -5.55
N ASN A 119 -12.04 10.14 -5.77
CA ASN A 119 -12.14 8.98 -4.88
C ASN A 119 -11.23 9.08 -3.63
N GLY A 120 -10.43 10.14 -3.50
CA GLY A 120 -9.55 10.36 -2.33
C GLY A 120 -8.18 9.69 -2.42
N GLY A 121 -7.85 9.10 -3.57
CA GLY A 121 -6.47 8.79 -3.95
C GLY A 121 -5.99 9.75 -5.04
N ASN A 122 -4.89 9.44 -5.73
CA ASN A 122 -4.36 10.19 -6.88
C ASN A 122 -4.39 11.72 -6.69
N HIS A 123 -4.02 12.22 -5.50
CA HIS A 123 -4.22 13.61 -5.11
C HIS A 123 -3.62 14.60 -6.12
N GLY A 124 -4.46 15.41 -6.74
CA GLY A 124 -4.03 16.37 -7.77
C GLY A 124 -3.82 15.72 -9.15
N ASN A 125 -4.44 14.56 -9.41
CA ASN A 125 -4.39 13.86 -10.69
C ASN A 125 -2.96 13.51 -11.16
N ARG A 126 -2.05 13.19 -10.23
CA ARG A 126 -0.62 12.98 -10.52
C ARG A 126 -0.37 11.85 -11.50
N SER A 127 -1.10 10.77 -11.39
CA SER A 127 -0.97 9.68 -12.35
C SER A 127 -1.52 10.05 -13.73
N TRP A 128 -2.48 10.97 -13.82
CA TRP A 128 -3.00 11.46 -15.09
C TRP A 128 -2.02 12.42 -15.76
N GLU A 129 -1.41 13.33 -14.99
CA GLU A 129 -0.28 14.15 -15.44
C GLU A 129 0.87 13.27 -15.96
N MET A 130 1.20 12.19 -15.24
CA MET A 130 2.25 11.24 -15.60
C MET A 130 2.00 10.57 -16.96
N ILE A 131 0.76 10.17 -17.28
CA ILE A 131 0.43 9.51 -18.54
C ILE A 131 0.03 10.48 -19.67
N GLY A 132 0.02 11.79 -19.40
CA GLY A 132 -0.42 12.83 -20.34
C GLY A 132 -1.92 12.83 -20.60
N TYR A 133 -2.73 12.39 -19.63
CA TYR A 133 -4.18 12.45 -19.72
C TYR A 133 -4.69 13.84 -19.29
N GLU A 134 -5.42 14.51 -20.19
CA GLU A 134 -6.02 15.82 -19.93
C GLU A 134 -7.53 15.66 -19.70
N ILE A 135 -8.03 16.23 -18.60
CA ILE A 135 -9.48 16.32 -18.36
C ILE A 135 -10.04 17.42 -19.26
N GLN A 136 -10.66 17.04 -20.37
CA GLN A 136 -11.38 17.98 -21.22
C GLN A 136 -12.73 18.32 -20.59
N GLY A 137 -12.90 19.53 -20.07
CA GLY A 137 -14.22 20.11 -19.78
C GLY A 137 -14.52 20.56 -18.35
N GLU A 138 -13.54 20.63 -17.43
CA GLU A 138 -13.77 21.31 -16.15
C GLU A 138 -13.87 22.83 -16.37
N GLN A 139 -15.11 23.31 -16.50
CA GLN A 139 -15.40 24.74 -16.43
C GLN A 139 -15.09 25.23 -15.00
N LYS A 140 -14.16 26.18 -14.89
CA LYS A 140 -13.95 27.00 -13.70
C LYS A 140 -15.22 27.72 -13.25
#